data_AF-A0A7C7YL25-F1
#
_entry.id   AF-A0A7C7YL25-F1
#
_cell.length_a   1.000
_cell.length_b   1.000
_cell.length_c   1.000
_cell.angle_alpha   90.00
_cell.angle_beta   90.00
_cell.angle_gamma   90.00
#
_symmetry.space_group_name_H-M   'P 1'
#
loop_
_entity.id
_entity.type
_entity.pdbx_description
1 polymer ?
#
loop_
_entity_poly.entity_id
_entity_poly.type
_entity_poly.pdbx_seq_one_letter_code
_entity_poly.pdbx_strand_id
1 'polypeptide(L)'
;MAWGSEFLGQAGPLLTLAVVILGLPSVTGQILAGVLMGHAGLGLFDANALDGLEPLTHLALGLIAVTVGAHLNVQRLRNAGKRLVYLLLAESIVVPLAVFAALYFLPGSSPQLALLLATIAIATAPATIVAVVKETRSKGVFVKTLVAAVALNNMACIVLFEVARSAGSSLGGPSLPGLGEAAGGALGELVLAAGIGAGVALAMDQFARLAVRPERVTTGAVLALVFTTGLATSLGVSPLLACLVLGIVQTNITRVRSHLVDSVFADFEPTILAIFFTLAGLHLDTLHLQQAGFMAFAYFLARAAGKWLAANSAMRLAGATEGVRRNLGPALIPQAGVAVGLVIVIQNDPAYAHLAGLLSAVVLSVVTVNEILGPLLTRMALGRVGEVGKDRLRLMDFLQEENIVTEFRAESKEDAILELSELLIASHGLHAVDRENFLASILDREKQASTCLGEGLSVPHGILPRGFPMAGVMALSRQGLAFDTPDGKPVHCMVLLGTSPEERDRHLQVLATLARTVGLGPDFQDQLFNATSPAHASELLHGDEFEDFNYFLEASDEEPSQS
;
A
#
# COMPACT_ATOMS: atom_id res chain seq x y z
N MET A 1 -14.71 12.62 44.87
CA MET A 1 -13.83 13.09 43.78
C MET A 1 -14.44 12.70 42.44
N ALA A 2 -15.47 13.43 42.01
CA ALA A 2 -16.32 13.08 40.87
C ALA A 2 -16.05 13.95 39.63
N TRP A 3 -14.79 14.33 39.42
CA TRP A 3 -14.34 15.19 38.29
C TRP A 3 -13.27 14.52 37.42
N GLY A 4 -12.97 13.23 37.61
CA GLY A 4 -11.87 12.54 36.94
C GLY A 4 -12.21 11.95 35.57
N SER A 5 -13.38 11.32 35.42
CA SER A 5 -13.69 10.50 34.24
C SER A 5 -14.02 11.29 32.97
N GLU A 6 -14.70 12.43 33.08
CA GLU A 6 -15.06 13.26 31.91
C GLU A 6 -13.86 14.05 31.36
N PHE A 7 -12.94 14.50 32.23
CA PHE A 7 -11.75 15.24 31.81
C PHE A 7 -10.71 14.34 31.13
N LEU A 8 -10.63 13.08 31.57
CA LEU A 8 -9.73 12.08 30.97
C LEU A 8 -10.25 11.54 29.63
N GLY A 9 -11.57 11.43 29.44
CA GLY A 9 -12.16 11.08 28.15
C GLY A 9 -11.90 12.10 27.03
N GLN A 10 -11.76 13.38 27.39
CA GLN A 10 -11.37 14.45 26.46
C GLN A 10 -9.85 14.54 26.24
N ALA A 11 -9.04 13.84 27.04
CA ALA A 11 -7.58 13.88 26.96
C ALA A 11 -7.01 12.98 25.86
N GLY A 12 -7.74 11.98 25.36
CA GLY A 12 -7.29 11.08 24.29
C GLY A 12 -6.88 11.82 23.00
N PRO A 13 -7.73 12.69 22.43
CA PRO A 13 -7.37 13.54 21.30
C PRO A 13 -6.21 14.50 21.60
N LEU A 14 -6.12 15.00 22.83
CA LEU A 14 -5.04 15.91 23.27
C LEU A 14 -3.70 15.20 23.44
N LEU A 15 -3.68 13.93 23.86
CA LEU A 15 -2.49 13.07 23.95
C LEU A 15 -1.99 12.68 22.56
N THR A 16 -2.89 12.31 21.65
CA THR A 16 -2.54 12.07 20.24
C THR A 16 -2.02 13.34 19.58
N LEU A 17 -2.61 14.50 19.88
CA LEU A 17 -2.13 15.81 19.39
C LEU A 17 -0.77 16.17 20.01
N ALA A 18 -0.53 15.90 21.29
CA ALA A 18 0.76 16.13 21.96
C ALA A 18 1.88 15.26 21.34
N VAL A 19 1.57 14.02 20.97
CA VAL A 19 2.49 13.12 20.27
C VAL A 19 2.84 13.62 18.87
N VAL A 20 1.86 14.16 18.13
CA VAL A 20 2.08 14.80 16.83
C VAL A 20 2.93 16.07 16.96
N ILE A 21 2.73 16.85 18.03
CA ILE A 21 3.51 18.07 18.33
C ILE A 21 4.98 17.75 18.66
N LEU A 22 5.27 16.58 19.22
CA LEU A 22 6.63 16.15 19.61
C LEU A 22 7.48 15.60 18.44
N GLY A 23 6.94 15.53 17.22
CA GLY A 23 7.70 15.14 16.01
C GLY A 23 8.10 13.66 15.96
N LEU A 24 7.45 12.79 16.73
CA LEU A 24 7.71 11.35 16.72
C LEU A 24 7.05 10.68 15.48
N PRO A 25 7.62 9.59 14.94
CA PRO A 25 6.97 8.78 13.92
C PRO A 25 5.56 8.35 14.36
N SER A 26 4.59 8.31 13.45
CA SER A 26 3.18 8.10 13.78
C SER A 26 2.95 6.82 14.60
N VAL A 27 3.56 5.71 14.21
CA VAL A 27 3.46 4.41 14.89
C VAL A 27 4.11 4.46 16.28
N THR A 28 5.35 4.96 16.38
CA THR A 28 6.05 5.13 17.67
C THR A 28 5.26 5.99 18.62
N GLY A 29 4.72 7.09 18.12
CA GLY A 29 3.87 8.00 18.87
C GLY A 29 2.61 7.33 19.42
N GLN A 30 1.92 6.54 18.59
CA GLN A 30 0.71 5.79 18.99
C GLN A 30 1.02 4.74 20.05
N ILE A 31 2.12 3.98 19.90
CA ILE A 31 2.57 3.00 20.91
C ILE A 31 2.88 3.70 22.23
N LEU A 32 3.64 4.80 22.20
CA LEU A 32 3.98 5.56 23.40
C LEU A 32 2.76 6.20 24.06
N ALA A 33 1.80 6.70 23.29
CA ALA A 33 0.52 7.17 23.82
C ALA A 33 -0.21 6.05 24.56
N GLY A 34 -0.24 4.85 23.98
CA GLY A 34 -0.79 3.66 24.63
C GLY A 34 -0.09 3.33 25.95
N VAL A 35 1.25 3.29 25.96
CA VAL A 35 2.03 3.04 27.18
C VAL A 35 1.76 4.10 28.26
N LEU A 36 1.69 5.37 27.87
CA LEU A 36 1.40 6.48 28.78
C LEU A 36 -0.02 6.41 29.34
N MET A 37 -1.01 5.99 28.56
CA MET A 37 -2.39 5.85 29.02
C MET A 37 -2.62 4.58 29.84
N GLY A 38 -1.81 3.55 29.60
CA GLY A 38 -1.95 2.22 30.19
C GLY A 38 -1.42 2.10 31.62
N HIS A 39 -1.39 0.87 32.11
CA HIS A 39 -0.94 0.54 33.47
C HIS A 39 0.51 0.98 33.75
N ALA A 40 1.35 1.02 32.71
CA ALA A 40 2.75 1.48 32.78
C ALA A 40 2.89 3.00 33.04
N GLY A 41 1.86 3.79 32.72
CA GLY A 41 1.87 5.24 32.79
C GLY A 41 0.84 5.79 33.77
N LEU A 42 -0.21 6.42 33.23
CA LEU A 42 -1.26 7.13 33.97
C LEU A 42 -2.34 6.20 34.54
N GLY A 43 -2.41 4.93 34.09
CA GLY A 43 -3.40 3.96 34.56
C GLY A 43 -4.84 4.38 34.27
N LEU A 44 -5.10 4.96 33.09
CA LEU A 44 -6.42 5.48 32.72
C LEU A 44 -7.42 4.37 32.39
N PHE A 45 -6.92 3.19 32.03
CA PHE A 45 -7.70 2.01 31.66
C PHE A 45 -7.44 0.90 32.69
N ASP A 46 -8.50 0.39 33.30
CA ASP A 46 -8.44 -0.82 34.11
C ASP A 46 -8.58 -2.08 33.22
N ALA A 47 -8.34 -3.27 33.79
CA ALA A 47 -8.42 -4.53 33.06
C ALA A 47 -9.80 -4.74 32.39
N ASN A 48 -10.89 -4.34 33.06
CA ASN A 48 -12.24 -4.48 32.53
C ASN A 48 -12.50 -3.58 31.31
N ALA A 49 -11.94 -2.35 31.29
CA ALA A 49 -12.04 -1.46 30.15
C ALA A 49 -11.27 -1.98 28.93
N LEU A 50 -10.16 -2.71 29.14
CA LEU A 50 -9.38 -3.33 28.06
C LEU A 50 -10.12 -4.52 27.44
N ASP A 51 -10.75 -5.37 28.26
CA ASP A 51 -11.56 -6.49 27.76
C ASP A 51 -12.71 -6.01 26.86
N GLY A 52 -13.30 -4.85 27.17
CA GLY A 52 -14.34 -4.22 26.35
C GLY A 52 -13.88 -3.80 24.94
N LEU A 53 -12.57 -3.72 24.69
CA LEU A 53 -11.97 -3.33 23.40
C LEU A 53 -11.55 -4.53 22.54
N GLU A 54 -11.77 -5.77 23.01
CA GLU A 54 -11.44 -7.00 22.28
C GLU A 54 -12.05 -7.07 20.86
N PRO A 55 -13.34 -6.69 20.61
CA PRO A 55 -13.90 -6.72 19.27
C PRO A 55 -13.18 -5.80 18.28
N LEU A 56 -12.71 -4.64 18.76
CA LEU A 56 -11.99 -3.65 17.97
C LEU A 56 -10.60 -4.16 17.57
N THR A 57 -9.98 -4.91 18.48
CA THR A 57 -8.72 -5.60 18.25
C THR A 57 -8.86 -6.66 17.15
N HIS A 58 -9.88 -7.50 17.23
CA HIS A 58 -10.14 -8.51 16.19
C HIS A 58 -10.42 -7.89 14.82
N LEU A 59 -11.18 -6.79 14.79
CA LEU A 59 -11.42 -6.05 13.56
C LEU A 59 -10.12 -5.49 12.96
N ALA A 60 -9.25 -4.93 13.78
CA ALA A 60 -7.95 -4.40 13.34
C ALA A 60 -7.04 -5.51 12.80
N LEU A 61 -6.96 -6.66 13.48
CA LEU A 61 -6.21 -7.83 13.02
C LEU A 61 -6.74 -8.35 11.68
N GLY A 62 -8.06 -8.46 11.55
CA GLY A 62 -8.70 -8.87 10.30
C GLY A 62 -8.38 -7.89 9.16
N LEU A 63 -8.45 -6.58 9.42
CA LEU A 63 -8.12 -5.55 8.45
C LEU A 63 -6.66 -5.67 7.98
N ILE A 64 -5.71 -5.80 8.91
CA ILE A 64 -4.29 -5.99 8.59
C ILE A 64 -4.10 -7.22 7.70
N ALA A 65 -4.75 -8.33 8.02
CA ALA A 65 -4.66 -9.55 7.23
C ALA A 65 -5.26 -9.40 5.83
N VAL A 66 -6.46 -8.80 5.70
CA VAL A 66 -7.07 -8.51 4.40
C VAL A 66 -6.15 -7.62 3.56
N THR A 67 -5.63 -6.53 4.14
CA THR A 67 -4.71 -5.63 3.45
C THR A 67 -3.45 -6.35 3.01
N VAL A 68 -2.81 -7.15 3.86
CA VAL A 68 -1.63 -7.95 3.47
C VAL A 68 -1.97 -8.90 2.34
N GLY A 69 -3.14 -9.55 2.38
CA GLY A 69 -3.62 -10.44 1.32
C GLY A 69 -3.87 -9.70 0.00
N ALA A 70 -4.41 -8.49 0.06
CA ALA A 70 -4.65 -7.63 -1.09
C ALA A 70 -3.39 -7.28 -1.88
N HIS A 71 -2.24 -7.18 -1.19
CA HIS A 71 -0.97 -6.92 -1.85
C HIS A 71 -0.46 -8.11 -2.70
N LEU A 72 -1.06 -9.30 -2.57
CA LEU A 72 -0.68 -10.51 -3.30
C LEU A 72 -1.42 -10.65 -4.63
N ASN A 73 -1.12 -9.76 -5.58
CA ASN A 73 -1.60 -9.87 -6.95
C ASN A 73 -0.71 -10.82 -7.78
N VAL A 74 -1.23 -11.99 -8.18
CA VAL A 74 -0.50 -13.05 -8.89
C VAL A 74 0.05 -12.57 -10.24
N GLN A 75 -0.67 -11.70 -10.95
CA GLN A 75 -0.22 -11.16 -12.22
C GLN A 75 1.04 -10.30 -12.05
N ARG A 76 1.08 -9.48 -10.98
CA ARG A 76 2.25 -8.64 -10.63
C ARG A 76 3.48 -9.48 -10.20
N LEU A 77 3.28 -10.71 -9.71
CA LEU A 77 4.37 -11.60 -9.27
C LEU A 77 5.02 -12.39 -10.42
N ARG A 78 4.37 -12.50 -11.58
CA ARG A 78 4.79 -13.40 -12.68
C ARG A 78 6.22 -13.15 -13.17
N ASN A 79 6.65 -11.90 -13.19
CA ASN A 79 7.97 -11.48 -13.70
C ASN A 79 9.11 -11.55 -12.65
N ALA A 80 8.80 -11.94 -11.41
CA ALA A 80 9.77 -12.07 -10.31
C ALA A 80 9.80 -13.46 -9.66
N GLY A 81 9.04 -14.43 -10.19
CA GLY A 81 8.77 -15.72 -9.56
C GLY A 81 10.00 -16.44 -8.98
N LYS A 82 11.07 -16.61 -9.77
CA LYS A 82 12.30 -17.29 -9.29
C LYS A 82 12.94 -16.56 -8.08
N ARG A 83 13.04 -15.23 -8.14
CA ARG A 83 13.59 -14.42 -7.02
C ARG A 83 12.73 -14.57 -5.78
N LEU A 84 11.41 -14.47 -5.95
CA LEU A 84 10.45 -14.53 -4.86
C LEU A 84 10.36 -15.89 -4.20
N VAL A 85 10.38 -16.99 -4.97
CA VAL A 85 10.33 -18.35 -4.41
C VAL A 85 11.57 -18.64 -3.56
N TYR A 86 12.78 -18.35 -4.06
CA TYR A 86 13.98 -18.55 -3.27
C TYR A 86 14.01 -17.65 -2.03
N LEU A 87 13.55 -16.41 -2.15
CA LEU A 87 13.51 -15.49 -1.03
C LEU A 87 12.53 -15.97 0.05
N LEU A 88 11.32 -16.37 -0.35
CA LEU A 88 10.30 -16.90 0.55
C LEU A 88 10.81 -18.12 1.32
N LEU A 89 11.44 -19.07 0.63
CA LEU A 89 12.01 -20.27 1.26
C LEU A 89 13.17 -19.90 2.19
N ALA A 90 14.07 -19.03 1.74
CA ALA A 90 15.23 -18.63 2.54
C ALA A 90 14.79 -17.84 3.78
N GLU A 91 13.87 -16.89 3.67
CA GLU A 91 13.37 -16.14 4.83
C GLU A 91 12.58 -17.02 5.79
N SER A 92 11.76 -17.92 5.27
CA SER A 92 10.98 -18.86 6.10
C SER A 92 11.84 -19.86 6.88
N ILE A 93 13.10 -20.07 6.49
CA ILE A 93 14.01 -21.04 7.10
C ILE A 93 15.13 -20.33 7.85
N VAL A 94 15.93 -19.52 7.15
CA VAL A 94 17.15 -18.91 7.67
C VAL A 94 16.85 -17.87 8.75
N VAL A 95 15.79 -17.06 8.59
CA VAL A 95 15.46 -16.01 9.58
C VAL A 95 14.98 -16.64 10.89
N PRO A 96 13.99 -17.55 10.91
CA PRO A 96 13.60 -18.23 12.14
C PRO A 96 14.75 -19.02 12.79
N LEU A 97 15.56 -19.74 12.01
CA LEU A 97 16.69 -20.49 12.56
C LEU A 97 17.72 -19.58 13.22
N ALA A 98 18.06 -18.44 12.58
CA ALA A 98 19.01 -17.48 13.13
C ALA A 98 18.49 -16.87 14.44
N VAL A 99 17.21 -16.47 14.47
CA VAL A 99 16.60 -15.87 15.67
C VAL A 99 16.40 -16.91 16.77
N PHE A 100 15.91 -18.11 16.45
CA PHE A 100 15.75 -19.18 17.43
C PHE A 100 17.09 -19.55 18.05
N ALA A 101 18.14 -19.75 17.25
CA ALA A 101 19.47 -20.07 17.75
C ALA A 101 20.04 -18.95 18.63
N ALA A 102 19.83 -17.68 18.24
CA ALA A 102 20.30 -16.54 19.02
C ALA A 102 19.58 -16.41 20.37
N LEU A 103 18.28 -16.69 20.42
CA LEU A 103 17.47 -16.52 21.63
C LEU A 103 17.44 -17.74 22.55
N TYR A 104 17.55 -18.95 21.99
CA TYR A 104 17.42 -20.21 22.74
C TYR A 104 18.43 -20.31 23.90
N PHE A 105 19.63 -19.76 23.72
CA PHE A 105 20.68 -19.77 24.74
C PHE A 105 20.66 -18.55 25.67
N LEU A 106 19.72 -17.62 25.49
CA LEU A 106 19.67 -16.42 26.31
C LEU A 106 19.01 -16.69 27.68
N PRO A 107 19.57 -16.13 28.77
CA PRO A 107 18.96 -16.24 30.09
C PRO A 107 17.52 -15.70 30.13
N GLY A 108 16.60 -16.57 30.52
CA GLY A 108 15.16 -16.27 30.63
C GLY A 108 14.37 -16.25 29.33
N SER A 109 14.96 -16.75 28.23
CA SER A 109 14.19 -17.17 27.07
C SER A 109 13.73 -18.62 27.24
N SER A 110 12.42 -18.88 27.12
CA SER A 110 11.90 -20.25 27.00
C SER A 110 11.99 -20.73 25.54
N PRO A 111 12.04 -22.04 25.27
CA PRO A 111 12.00 -22.57 23.90
C PRO A 111 10.74 -22.12 23.14
N GLN A 112 9.59 -22.04 23.83
CA GLN A 112 8.32 -21.56 23.27
C GLN A 112 8.42 -20.08 22.87
N LEU A 113 9.00 -19.24 23.74
CA LEU A 113 9.20 -17.82 23.46
C LEU A 113 10.14 -17.61 22.27
N ALA A 114 11.28 -18.32 22.25
CA ALA A 114 12.23 -18.26 21.16
C ALA A 114 11.60 -18.68 19.82
N LEU A 115 10.76 -19.72 19.83
CA LEU A 115 10.05 -20.19 18.63
C LEU A 115 9.03 -19.16 18.11
N LEU A 116 8.23 -18.57 18.99
CA LEU A 116 7.27 -17.53 18.61
C LEU A 116 7.97 -16.27 18.09
N LEU A 117 9.04 -15.81 18.75
CA LEU A 117 9.83 -14.68 18.26
C LEU A 117 10.48 -14.99 16.92
N ALA A 118 11.02 -16.20 16.74
CA ALA A 118 11.64 -16.64 15.49
C ALA A 118 10.70 -16.56 14.28
N THR A 119 9.42 -16.91 14.44
CA THR A 119 8.44 -16.79 13.35
C THR A 119 8.03 -15.34 13.11
N ILE A 120 7.81 -14.53 14.16
CA ILE A 120 7.53 -13.09 14.04
C ILE A 120 8.66 -12.35 13.30
N ALA A 121 9.91 -12.82 13.41
CA ALA A 121 11.07 -12.19 12.79
C ALA A 121 11.02 -12.13 11.25
N ILE A 122 10.22 -12.99 10.61
CA ILE A 122 10.00 -12.98 9.16
C ILE A 122 9.30 -11.67 8.73
N ALA A 123 8.39 -11.14 9.56
CA ALA A 123 7.54 -10.00 9.23
C ALA A 123 8.33 -8.81 8.69
N THR A 124 7.74 -8.11 7.71
CA THR A 124 8.28 -6.88 7.11
C THR A 124 7.17 -5.85 6.94
N ALA A 125 7.41 -4.57 7.21
CA ALA A 125 6.37 -3.54 7.10
C ALA A 125 6.10 -3.10 5.64
N PRO A 126 4.93 -3.42 5.03
CA PRO A 126 4.59 -3.01 3.67
C PRO A 126 4.39 -1.50 3.56
N ALA A 127 3.63 -0.91 4.49
CA ALA A 127 3.33 0.52 4.48
C ALA A 127 4.61 1.37 4.46
N THR A 128 5.59 1.03 5.32
CA THR A 128 6.89 1.72 5.37
C THR A 128 7.65 1.61 4.05
N ILE A 129 7.71 0.42 3.46
CA ILE A 129 8.43 0.20 2.21
C ILE A 129 7.75 0.94 1.05
N VAL A 130 6.44 0.82 0.92
CA VAL A 130 5.67 1.50 -0.13
C VAL A 130 5.77 3.01 0.03
N ALA A 131 5.68 3.53 1.26
CA ALA A 131 5.85 4.96 1.52
C ALA A 131 7.23 5.45 1.10
N VAL A 132 8.31 4.76 1.47
CA VAL A 132 9.68 5.15 1.07
C VAL A 132 9.87 5.03 -0.44
N VAL A 133 9.34 3.99 -1.09
CA VAL A 133 9.38 3.84 -2.55
C VAL A 133 8.68 5.01 -3.25
N LYS A 134 7.47 5.38 -2.81
CA LYS A 134 6.70 6.51 -3.34
C LYS A 134 7.41 7.85 -3.08
N GLU A 135 7.89 8.07 -1.87
CA GLU A 135 8.58 9.30 -1.47
C GLU A 135 9.87 9.52 -2.26
N THR A 136 10.63 8.45 -2.48
CA THR A 136 11.88 8.49 -3.27
C THR A 136 11.64 8.37 -4.77
N ARG A 137 10.38 8.23 -5.21
CA ARG A 137 10.00 7.98 -6.61
C ARG A 137 10.87 6.88 -7.23
N SER A 138 11.00 5.78 -6.50
CA SER A 138 11.90 4.70 -6.91
C SER A 138 11.21 3.72 -7.85
N LYS A 139 11.88 3.35 -8.96
CA LYS A 139 11.37 2.34 -9.89
C LYS A 139 12.48 1.46 -10.45
N GLY A 140 12.18 0.17 -10.55
CA GLY A 140 13.03 -0.81 -11.23
C GLY A 140 12.84 -2.24 -10.71
N VAL A 141 13.80 -3.11 -11.02
CA VAL A 141 13.73 -4.55 -10.70
C VAL A 141 13.86 -4.78 -9.19
N PHE A 142 14.64 -3.96 -8.51
CA PHE A 142 14.79 -4.01 -7.06
C PHE A 142 13.48 -3.63 -6.38
N VAL A 143 12.87 -2.50 -6.74
CA VAL A 143 11.56 -2.08 -6.20
C VAL A 143 10.49 -3.13 -6.45
N LYS A 144 10.39 -3.66 -7.68
CA LYS A 144 9.44 -4.73 -8.03
C LYS A 144 9.64 -5.98 -7.16
N THR A 145 10.89 -6.36 -6.91
CA THR A 145 11.22 -7.53 -6.07
C THR A 145 10.93 -7.24 -4.60
N LEU A 146 11.28 -6.05 -4.11
CA LEU A 146 11.10 -5.62 -2.73
C LEU A 146 9.62 -5.57 -2.35
N VAL A 147 8.79 -4.87 -3.11
CA VAL A 147 7.35 -4.72 -2.82
C VAL A 147 6.65 -6.08 -2.85
N ALA A 148 6.96 -6.91 -3.86
CA ALA A 148 6.42 -8.26 -3.97
C ALA A 148 6.86 -9.20 -2.84
N ALA A 149 8.13 -9.10 -2.41
CA ALA A 149 8.67 -9.90 -1.32
C ALA A 149 7.94 -9.66 -0.01
N VAL A 150 7.62 -8.40 0.31
CA VAL A 150 6.99 -8.03 1.58
C VAL A 150 5.63 -8.71 1.76
N ALA A 151 4.82 -8.74 0.71
CA ALA A 151 3.51 -9.39 0.76
C ALA A 151 3.64 -10.90 1.05
N LEU A 152 4.57 -11.58 0.36
CA LEU A 152 4.82 -13.01 0.56
C LEU A 152 5.41 -13.32 1.94
N ASN A 153 6.35 -12.50 2.42
CA ASN A 153 6.99 -12.69 3.72
C ASN A 153 5.99 -12.56 4.86
N ASN A 154 5.05 -11.60 4.79
CA ASN A 154 4.02 -11.44 5.81
C ASN A 154 3.02 -12.60 5.82
N MET A 155 2.65 -13.13 4.65
CA MET A 155 1.84 -14.35 4.56
C MET A 155 2.56 -15.54 5.21
N ALA A 156 3.83 -15.78 4.85
CA ALA A 156 4.61 -16.86 5.46
C ALA A 156 4.78 -16.68 6.97
N CYS A 157 4.99 -15.45 7.43
CA CYS A 157 5.07 -15.11 8.85
C CYS A 157 3.80 -15.53 9.59
N ILE A 158 2.62 -15.15 9.08
CA ILE A 158 1.34 -15.48 9.71
C ILE A 158 1.13 -17.01 9.77
N VAL A 159 1.36 -17.71 8.65
CA VAL A 159 1.17 -19.16 8.59
C VAL A 159 2.15 -19.90 9.51
N LEU A 160 3.44 -19.57 9.47
CA LEU A 160 4.45 -20.24 10.29
C LEU A 160 4.29 -19.91 11.77
N PHE A 161 3.86 -18.69 12.10
CA PHE A 161 3.53 -18.32 13.46
C PHE A 161 2.40 -19.17 14.01
N GLU A 162 1.35 -19.42 13.24
CA GLU A 162 0.22 -20.22 13.69
C GLU A 162 0.62 -21.69 13.92
N VAL A 163 1.44 -22.23 13.02
CA VAL A 163 2.05 -23.56 13.22
C VAL A 163 2.89 -23.60 14.50
N ALA A 164 3.71 -22.58 14.75
CA ALA A 164 4.54 -22.48 15.95
C ALA A 164 3.70 -22.35 17.23
N ARG A 165 2.61 -21.56 17.20
CA ARG A 165 1.68 -21.38 18.31
C ARG A 165 0.92 -22.66 18.63
N SER A 166 0.49 -23.40 17.61
CA SER A 166 -0.16 -24.72 17.78
C SER A 166 0.81 -25.78 18.31
N ALA A 167 2.04 -25.81 17.80
CA ALA A 167 3.08 -26.73 18.30
C ALA A 167 3.55 -26.39 19.73
N GLY A 168 3.63 -25.10 20.06
CA GLY A 168 4.14 -24.61 21.34
C GLY A 168 3.24 -24.92 22.54
N SER A 169 1.92 -24.96 22.34
CA SER A 169 0.95 -25.30 23.40
C SER A 169 1.10 -26.77 23.81
N SER A 170 1.51 -27.60 22.86
CA SER A 170 1.72 -29.03 23.06
C SER A 170 3.05 -29.38 23.75
N LEU A 171 4.06 -28.50 23.68
CA LEU A 171 5.32 -28.64 24.40
C LEU A 171 5.17 -28.55 25.94
N GLY A 172 4.03 -28.07 26.43
CA GLY A 172 3.69 -28.02 27.86
C GLY A 172 2.85 -29.21 28.37
N GLY A 173 2.42 -30.12 27.50
CA GLY A 173 1.61 -31.29 27.86
C GLY A 173 2.45 -32.52 28.29
N PRO A 174 1.85 -33.52 28.95
CA PRO A 174 2.54 -34.73 29.41
C PRO A 174 3.02 -35.66 28.28
N SER A 175 2.59 -35.42 27.04
CA SER A 175 2.98 -36.17 25.84
C SER A 175 3.22 -35.20 24.68
N LEU A 176 4.40 -35.29 24.06
CA LEU A 176 4.68 -34.64 22.79
C LEU A 176 3.76 -35.25 21.71
N PRO A 177 2.88 -34.48 21.05
CA PRO A 177 2.15 -34.98 19.90
C PRO A 177 3.14 -35.37 18.81
N GLY A 178 2.81 -36.40 18.05
CA GLY A 178 3.61 -36.78 16.88
C GLY A 178 3.68 -35.60 15.91
N LEU A 179 4.84 -35.37 15.29
CA LEU A 179 5.02 -34.31 14.27
C LEU A 179 3.92 -34.36 13.18
N GLY A 180 3.40 -35.55 12.86
CA GLY A 180 2.30 -35.74 11.91
C GLY A 180 0.93 -35.25 12.41
N GLU A 181 0.61 -35.38 13.70
CA GLU A 181 -0.66 -34.91 14.26
C GLU A 181 -0.69 -33.39 14.37
N ALA A 182 0.42 -32.78 14.83
CA ALA A 182 0.57 -31.33 14.89
C ALA A 182 0.51 -30.71 13.48
N ALA A 183 1.20 -31.31 12.51
CA ALA A 183 1.13 -30.87 11.11
C ALA A 183 -0.27 -31.06 10.50
N GLY A 184 -0.94 -32.17 10.80
CA GLY A 184 -2.31 -32.44 10.34
C GLY A 184 -3.32 -31.44 10.88
N GLY A 185 -3.25 -31.11 12.18
CA GLY A 185 -4.09 -30.09 12.80
C GLY A 185 -3.92 -28.71 12.17
N ALA A 186 -2.67 -28.27 12.00
CA ALA A 186 -2.36 -26.99 11.39
C ALA A 186 -2.79 -26.92 9.91
N LEU A 187 -2.64 -28.01 9.14
CA LEU A 187 -3.13 -28.09 7.76
C LEU A 187 -4.66 -28.04 7.70
N GLY A 188 -5.35 -28.74 8.60
CA GLY A 188 -6.80 -28.71 8.69
C GLY A 188 -7.33 -27.30 8.98
N GLU A 189 -6.72 -26.60 9.94
CA GLU A 189 -7.05 -25.22 10.26
C GLU A 189 -6.81 -24.28 9.05
N LEU A 190 -5.68 -24.41 8.36
CA LEU A 190 -5.35 -23.62 7.19
C LEU A 190 -6.36 -23.82 6.05
N VAL A 191 -6.76 -25.06 5.78
CA VAL A 191 -7.75 -25.39 4.75
C VAL A 191 -9.11 -24.80 5.10
N LEU A 192 -9.54 -24.90 6.35
CA LEU A 192 -10.82 -24.36 6.79
C LEU A 192 -10.83 -22.83 6.75
N ALA A 193 -9.76 -22.18 7.21
CA ALA A 193 -9.58 -20.73 7.12
C ALA A 193 -9.63 -20.27 5.66
N ALA A 194 -8.95 -20.99 4.77
CA ALA A 194 -8.95 -20.69 3.35
C ALA A 194 -10.33 -20.85 2.72
N GLY A 195 -11.09 -21.88 3.11
CA GLY A 195 -12.46 -22.09 2.68
C GLY A 195 -13.38 -20.93 3.08
N ILE A 196 -13.27 -20.46 4.33
CA ILE A 196 -14.04 -19.31 4.84
C ILE A 196 -13.69 -18.05 4.05
N GLY A 197 -12.40 -17.70 3.97
CA GLY A 197 -11.94 -16.49 3.29
C GLY A 197 -12.31 -16.46 1.80
N ALA A 198 -12.09 -17.58 1.09
CA ALA A 198 -12.42 -17.71 -0.32
C ALA A 198 -13.94 -17.66 -0.56
N GLY A 199 -14.73 -18.33 0.28
CA GLY A 199 -16.19 -18.32 0.18
C GLY A 199 -16.77 -16.91 0.33
N VAL A 200 -16.28 -16.15 1.31
CA VAL A 200 -16.71 -14.76 1.51
C VAL A 200 -16.24 -13.86 0.37
N ALA A 201 -15.02 -14.03 -0.14
CA ALA A 201 -14.52 -13.27 -1.30
C ALA A 201 -15.37 -13.50 -2.55
N LEU A 202 -15.75 -14.74 -2.83
CA LEU A 202 -16.63 -15.08 -3.95
C LEU A 202 -18.04 -14.48 -3.79
N ALA A 203 -18.59 -14.52 -2.57
CA ALA A 203 -19.87 -13.88 -2.27
C ALA A 203 -19.80 -12.35 -2.45
N MET A 204 -18.68 -11.74 -2.03
CA MET A 204 -18.43 -10.31 -2.18
C MET A 204 -18.27 -9.91 -3.65
N ASP A 205 -17.57 -10.70 -4.49
CA ASP A 205 -17.47 -10.45 -5.93
C ASP A 205 -18.85 -10.49 -6.61
N GLN A 206 -19.69 -11.46 -6.24
CA GLN A 206 -21.07 -11.54 -6.76
C GLN A 206 -21.92 -10.35 -6.30
N PHE A 207 -21.82 -9.96 -5.02
CA PHE A 207 -22.49 -8.78 -4.51
C PHE A 207 -22.02 -7.51 -5.23
N ALA A 208 -20.72 -7.35 -5.47
CA ALA A 208 -20.15 -6.19 -6.14
C ALA A 208 -20.64 -6.07 -7.60
N ARG A 209 -20.86 -7.18 -8.30
CA ARG A 209 -21.46 -7.19 -9.65
C ARG A 209 -22.91 -6.74 -9.67
N LEU A 210 -23.65 -7.00 -8.59
CA LEU A 210 -25.05 -6.56 -8.45
C LEU A 210 -25.16 -5.12 -7.92
N ALA A 211 -24.14 -4.63 -7.22
CA ALA A 211 -24.10 -3.28 -6.67
C ALA A 211 -23.74 -2.23 -7.76
N VAL A 212 -24.71 -1.36 -8.04
CA VAL A 212 -24.58 -0.28 -9.04
C VAL A 212 -23.80 0.94 -8.49
N ARG A 213 -23.69 1.09 -7.16
CA ARG A 213 -23.08 2.28 -6.51
C ARG A 213 -21.85 1.95 -5.65
N PRO A 214 -20.78 2.79 -5.68
CA PRO A 214 -19.55 2.57 -4.91
C PRO A 214 -19.74 2.44 -3.40
N GLU A 215 -20.63 3.24 -2.79
CA GLU A 215 -20.83 3.26 -1.33
C GLU A 215 -21.44 1.95 -0.82
N ARG A 216 -22.18 1.24 -1.67
CA ARG A 216 -22.72 -0.09 -1.31
C ARG A 216 -21.61 -1.12 -1.28
N VAL A 217 -20.57 -0.97 -2.10
CA VAL A 217 -19.45 -1.91 -2.12
C VAL A 217 -18.50 -1.68 -0.95
N THR A 218 -18.31 -0.43 -0.54
CA THR A 218 -17.54 -0.11 0.67
C THR A 218 -18.18 -0.74 1.91
N THR A 219 -19.50 -0.56 2.06
CA THR A 219 -20.30 -1.21 3.11
C THR A 219 -20.18 -2.74 3.04
N GLY A 220 -20.26 -3.31 1.83
CA GLY A 220 -20.11 -4.75 1.62
C GLY A 220 -18.75 -5.30 2.06
N ALA A 221 -17.66 -4.56 1.83
CA ALA A 221 -16.32 -4.96 2.23
C ALA A 221 -16.13 -4.96 3.76
N VAL A 222 -16.66 -3.95 4.46
CA VAL A 222 -16.66 -3.91 5.93
C VAL A 222 -17.48 -5.07 6.51
N LEU A 223 -18.66 -5.34 5.94
CA LEU A 223 -19.48 -6.47 6.34
C LEU A 223 -18.77 -7.81 6.09
N ALA A 224 -18.09 -7.96 4.94
CA ALA A 224 -17.29 -9.15 4.64
C ALA A 224 -16.18 -9.35 5.67
N LEU A 225 -15.45 -8.30 6.03
CA LEU A 225 -14.41 -8.34 7.06
C LEU A 225 -14.96 -8.77 8.42
N VAL A 226 -16.02 -8.12 8.90
CA VAL A 226 -16.67 -8.43 10.19
C VAL A 226 -17.22 -9.87 10.17
N PHE A 227 -17.87 -10.27 9.09
CA PHE A 227 -18.44 -11.60 8.93
C PHE A 227 -17.36 -12.68 8.89
N THR A 228 -16.29 -12.51 8.10
CA THR A 228 -15.15 -13.43 8.06
C THR A 228 -14.51 -13.58 9.42
N THR A 229 -14.31 -12.47 10.13
CA THR A 229 -13.72 -12.47 11.48
C THR A 229 -14.61 -13.24 12.45
N GLY A 230 -15.90 -12.91 12.53
CA GLY A 230 -16.84 -13.56 13.44
C GLY A 230 -17.09 -15.03 13.11
N LEU A 231 -17.18 -15.39 11.83
CA LEU A 231 -17.38 -16.76 11.38
C LEU A 231 -16.16 -17.63 11.71
N ALA A 232 -14.94 -17.13 11.45
CA ALA A 232 -13.71 -17.83 11.79
C ALA A 232 -13.61 -18.08 13.30
N THR A 233 -13.86 -17.05 14.12
CA THR A 233 -13.90 -17.19 15.58
C THR A 233 -14.94 -18.21 16.04
N SER A 234 -16.15 -18.18 15.47
CA SER A 234 -17.21 -19.12 15.86
C SER A 234 -16.92 -20.58 15.51
N LEU A 235 -16.09 -20.81 14.49
CA LEU A 235 -15.65 -22.14 14.07
C LEU A 235 -14.34 -22.57 14.74
N GLY A 236 -13.76 -21.74 15.62
CA GLY A 236 -12.50 -22.04 16.30
C GLY A 236 -11.28 -22.01 15.37
N VAL A 237 -11.34 -21.20 14.30
CA VAL A 237 -10.28 -21.07 13.30
C VAL A 237 -9.68 -19.66 13.37
N SER A 238 -8.38 -19.53 13.11
CA SER A 238 -7.69 -18.23 13.06
C SER A 238 -8.41 -17.20 12.15
N PRO A 239 -8.97 -16.11 12.73
CA PRO A 239 -9.58 -15.03 11.96
C PRO A 239 -8.57 -14.31 11.06
N LEU A 240 -7.30 -14.28 11.49
CA LEU A 240 -6.19 -13.69 10.76
C LEU A 240 -5.94 -14.45 9.44
N LEU A 241 -5.92 -15.78 9.46
CA LEU A 241 -5.76 -16.60 8.25
C LEU A 241 -6.96 -16.47 7.31
N ALA A 242 -8.19 -16.49 7.84
CA ALA A 242 -9.39 -16.37 7.03
C ALA A 242 -9.46 -15.00 6.31
N CYS A 243 -9.14 -13.92 7.02
CA CYS A 243 -9.06 -12.57 6.48
C CYS A 243 -7.93 -12.41 5.46
N LEU A 244 -6.78 -13.05 5.68
CA LEU A 244 -5.67 -13.06 4.72
C LEU A 244 -6.12 -13.68 3.39
N VAL A 245 -6.81 -14.82 3.44
CA VAL A 245 -7.31 -15.48 2.23
C VAL A 245 -8.43 -14.68 1.56
N LEU A 246 -9.31 -14.02 2.32
CA LEU A 246 -10.29 -13.08 1.77
C LEU A 246 -9.59 -12.00 0.91
N GLY A 247 -8.54 -11.35 1.43
CA GLY A 247 -7.77 -10.35 0.68
C GLY A 247 -7.10 -10.90 -0.58
N ILE A 248 -6.44 -12.07 -0.46
CA ILE A 248 -5.76 -12.74 -1.59
C ILE A 248 -6.76 -13.09 -2.70
N VAL A 249 -7.88 -13.70 -2.35
CA VAL A 249 -8.87 -14.13 -3.35
C VAL A 249 -9.50 -12.91 -3.99
N GLN A 250 -9.94 -11.94 -3.19
CA GLN A 250 -10.58 -10.72 -3.69
C GLN A 250 -9.71 -9.98 -4.70
N THR A 251 -8.42 -9.76 -4.41
CA THR A 251 -7.55 -9.02 -5.33
C THR A 251 -7.26 -9.75 -6.64
N ASN A 252 -7.46 -11.06 -6.72
CA ASN A 252 -7.13 -11.87 -7.90
C ASN A 252 -8.35 -12.26 -8.74
N ILE A 253 -9.58 -12.16 -8.21
CA ILE A 253 -10.82 -12.48 -8.94
C ILE A 253 -11.50 -11.25 -9.55
N THR A 254 -11.34 -10.07 -8.94
CA THR A 254 -12.02 -8.85 -9.39
C THR A 254 -11.35 -8.28 -10.63
N ARG A 255 -11.94 -8.53 -11.81
CA ARG A 255 -11.40 -8.11 -13.13
C ARG A 255 -11.76 -6.68 -13.56
N VAL A 256 -12.71 -6.00 -12.91
CA VAL A 256 -13.33 -4.76 -13.42
C VAL A 256 -13.40 -3.63 -12.36
N ARG A 257 -12.93 -3.86 -11.14
CA ARG A 257 -12.93 -2.86 -10.05
C ARG A 257 -11.72 -3.03 -9.15
N SER A 258 -10.52 -2.85 -9.72
CA SER A 258 -9.24 -2.85 -9.01
C SER A 258 -9.23 -1.95 -7.75
N HIS A 259 -10.14 -0.99 -7.68
CA HIS A 259 -10.25 -0.06 -6.56
C HIS A 259 -10.95 -0.58 -5.31
N LEU A 260 -11.66 -1.72 -5.28
CA LEU A 260 -12.47 -2.05 -4.09
C LEU A 260 -11.67 -2.36 -2.83
N VAL A 261 -10.54 -3.04 -2.95
CA VAL A 261 -9.70 -3.34 -1.78
C VAL A 261 -8.71 -2.21 -1.55
N ASP A 262 -8.20 -1.64 -2.64
CA ASP A 262 -7.25 -0.51 -2.64
C ASP A 262 -7.86 0.83 -2.20
N SER A 263 -9.17 1.07 -2.35
CA SER A 263 -9.82 2.30 -1.88
C SER A 263 -10.52 2.10 -0.54
N VAL A 264 -11.30 1.02 -0.38
CA VAL A 264 -12.14 0.86 0.82
C VAL A 264 -11.31 0.62 2.06
N PHE A 265 -10.30 -0.24 2.00
CA PHE A 265 -9.49 -0.50 3.18
C PHE A 265 -8.41 0.56 3.39
N ALA A 266 -7.87 1.15 2.31
CA ALA A 266 -6.84 2.19 2.42
C ALA A 266 -7.34 3.47 3.12
N ASP A 267 -8.62 3.84 2.95
CA ASP A 267 -9.16 5.04 3.59
C ASP A 267 -9.31 4.88 5.12
N PHE A 268 -9.63 3.67 5.60
CA PHE A 268 -9.83 3.40 7.03
C PHE A 268 -8.61 2.82 7.73
N GLU A 269 -7.68 2.22 6.99
CA GLU A 269 -6.48 1.56 7.51
C GLU A 269 -5.67 2.46 8.46
N PRO A 270 -5.33 3.72 8.13
CA PRO A 270 -4.56 4.58 9.03
C PRO A 270 -5.24 4.79 10.39
N THR A 271 -6.57 4.94 10.39
CA THR A 271 -7.36 5.16 11.61
C THR A 271 -7.40 3.91 12.48
N ILE A 272 -7.65 2.74 11.87
CA ILE A 272 -7.71 1.46 12.57
C ILE A 272 -6.32 1.08 13.10
N LEU A 273 -5.26 1.30 12.31
CA LEU A 273 -3.88 1.09 12.75
C LEU A 273 -3.51 1.99 13.93
N ALA A 274 -3.97 3.26 13.94
CA ALA A 274 -3.70 4.16 15.05
C ALA A 274 -4.30 3.66 16.37
N ILE A 275 -5.56 3.22 16.34
CA ILE A 275 -6.22 2.58 17.48
C ILE A 275 -5.44 1.34 17.90
N PHE A 276 -5.10 0.48 16.94
CA PHE A 276 -4.43 -0.78 17.15
C PHE A 276 -3.03 -0.64 17.79
N PHE A 277 -2.19 0.28 17.29
CA PHE A 277 -0.88 0.54 17.88
C PHE A 277 -0.98 1.14 19.28
N THR A 278 -2.02 1.94 19.53
CA THR A 278 -2.32 2.47 20.87
C THR A 278 -2.74 1.35 21.83
N LEU A 279 -3.63 0.44 21.40
CA LEU A 279 -4.04 -0.74 22.16
C LEU A 279 -2.85 -1.65 22.50
N ALA A 280 -1.94 -1.86 21.55
CA ALA A 280 -0.73 -2.64 21.80
C ALA A 280 0.15 -2.02 22.90
N GLY A 281 0.24 -0.67 22.95
CA GLY A 281 0.94 0.05 24.01
C GLY A 281 0.25 -0.04 25.38
N LEU A 282 -1.08 -0.06 25.42
CA LEU A 282 -1.86 -0.18 26.67
C LEU A 282 -1.59 -1.48 27.43
N HIS A 283 -1.32 -2.57 26.71
CA HIS A 283 -1.07 -3.91 27.25
C HIS A 283 0.40 -4.14 27.66
N LEU A 284 1.27 -3.14 27.56
CA LEU A 284 2.69 -3.28 27.89
C LEU A 284 2.88 -3.23 29.41
N ASP A 285 3.39 -4.33 29.97
CA ASP A 285 3.76 -4.42 31.40
C ASP A 285 5.24 -4.05 31.62
N THR A 286 5.51 -3.22 32.62
CA THR A 286 6.84 -2.68 32.93
C THR A 286 7.73 -3.66 33.70
N LEU A 287 7.14 -4.71 34.28
CA LEU A 287 7.82 -5.65 35.17
C LEU A 287 9.02 -6.36 34.49
N HIS A 288 9.02 -6.46 33.16
CA HIS A 288 10.00 -7.21 32.39
C HIS A 288 10.92 -6.34 31.50
N LEU A 289 10.86 -5.01 31.63
CA LEU A 289 11.47 -4.09 30.66
C LEU A 289 12.99 -4.23 30.54
N GLN A 290 13.70 -4.45 31.66
CA GLN A 290 15.17 -4.60 31.64
C GLN A 290 15.61 -5.90 30.95
N GLN A 291 14.93 -7.00 31.22
CA GLN A 291 15.19 -8.30 30.57
C GLN A 291 14.78 -8.28 29.09
N ALA A 292 13.66 -7.62 28.79
CA ALA A 292 13.19 -7.40 27.44
C ALA A 292 14.20 -6.57 26.62
N GLY A 293 14.88 -5.59 27.20
CA GLY A 293 15.84 -4.75 26.48
C GLY A 293 17.01 -5.52 25.86
N PHE A 294 17.66 -6.40 26.64
CA PHE A 294 18.77 -7.20 26.12
C PHE A 294 18.29 -8.22 25.08
N MET A 295 17.16 -8.89 25.35
CA MET A 295 16.58 -9.85 24.41
C MET A 295 16.09 -9.17 23.12
N ALA A 296 15.52 -7.97 23.20
CA ALA A 296 15.10 -7.16 22.06
C ALA A 296 16.29 -6.78 21.18
N PHE A 297 17.40 -6.40 21.79
CA PHE A 297 18.64 -6.11 21.06
C PHE A 297 19.17 -7.36 20.34
N ALA A 298 19.25 -8.50 21.04
CA ALA A 298 19.67 -9.77 20.45
C ALA A 298 18.74 -10.22 19.31
N TYR A 299 17.43 -10.11 19.52
CA TYR A 299 16.40 -10.38 18.51
C TYR A 299 16.56 -9.49 17.27
N PHE A 300 16.74 -8.18 17.47
CA PHE A 300 16.94 -7.23 16.37
C PHE A 300 18.18 -7.58 15.53
N LEU A 301 19.32 -7.85 16.18
CA LEU A 301 20.56 -8.21 15.49
C LEU A 301 20.45 -9.54 14.76
N ALA A 302 19.90 -10.57 15.41
CA ALA A 302 19.72 -11.89 14.82
C ALA A 302 18.77 -11.82 13.62
N ARG A 303 17.69 -11.03 13.72
CA ARG A 303 16.78 -10.77 12.61
C ARG A 303 17.46 -10.04 11.46
N ALA A 304 18.19 -8.96 11.72
CA ALA A 304 18.90 -8.20 10.69
C ALA A 304 19.94 -9.08 9.95
N ALA A 305 20.71 -9.87 10.70
CA ALA A 305 21.68 -10.81 10.13
C ALA A 305 20.99 -11.93 9.34
N GLY A 306 19.92 -12.52 9.90
CA GLY A 306 19.13 -13.55 9.24
C GLY A 306 18.52 -13.06 7.93
N LYS A 307 17.96 -11.84 7.90
CA LYS A 307 17.38 -11.25 6.68
C LYS A 307 18.45 -10.96 5.63
N TRP A 308 19.60 -10.45 6.05
CA TRP A 308 20.72 -10.26 5.14
C TRP A 308 21.20 -11.59 4.54
N LEU A 309 21.41 -12.61 5.36
CA LEU A 309 21.83 -13.94 4.91
C LEU A 309 20.80 -14.60 3.99
N ALA A 310 19.52 -14.56 4.37
CA ALA A 310 18.42 -15.12 3.60
C ALA A 310 18.30 -14.45 2.23
N ALA A 311 18.20 -13.12 2.20
CA ALA A 311 18.07 -12.38 0.95
C ALA A 311 19.31 -12.51 0.06
N ASN A 312 20.52 -12.42 0.62
CA ASN A 312 21.76 -12.53 -0.14
C ASN A 312 21.94 -13.93 -0.76
N SER A 313 21.64 -15.00 0.00
CA SER A 313 21.70 -16.38 -0.52
C SER A 313 20.60 -16.65 -1.55
N ALA A 314 19.37 -16.25 -1.28
CA ALA A 314 18.25 -16.39 -2.21
C ALA A 314 18.49 -15.66 -3.54
N MET A 315 18.93 -14.41 -3.49
CA MET A 315 19.20 -13.62 -4.69
C MET A 315 20.39 -14.18 -5.48
N ARG A 316 21.38 -14.77 -4.81
CA ARG A 316 22.47 -15.50 -5.49
C ARG A 316 21.95 -16.72 -6.25
N LEU A 317 21.12 -17.55 -5.62
CA LEU A 317 20.50 -18.73 -6.25
C LEU A 317 19.54 -18.34 -7.39
N ALA A 318 18.88 -17.19 -7.25
CA ALA A 318 17.99 -16.65 -8.28
C ALA A 318 18.73 -16.06 -9.49
N GLY A 319 20.05 -15.84 -9.40
CA GLY A 319 20.84 -15.17 -10.45
C GLY A 319 20.58 -13.67 -10.54
N ALA A 320 20.21 -13.02 -9.43
CA ALA A 320 19.98 -11.58 -9.39
C ALA A 320 21.30 -10.78 -9.43
N THR A 321 21.22 -9.51 -9.84
CA THR A 321 22.38 -8.61 -9.89
C THR A 321 22.95 -8.34 -8.50
N GLU A 322 24.23 -7.95 -8.44
CA GLU A 322 24.92 -7.65 -7.18
C GLU A 322 24.22 -6.55 -6.38
N GLY A 323 23.67 -5.55 -7.08
CA GLY A 323 22.88 -4.48 -6.49
C GLY A 323 21.66 -5.03 -5.73
N VAL A 324 20.87 -5.89 -6.37
CA VAL A 324 19.71 -6.52 -5.72
C VAL A 324 20.16 -7.40 -4.57
N ARG A 325 21.17 -8.25 -4.80
CA ARG A 325 21.65 -9.22 -3.82
C ARG A 325 22.12 -8.60 -2.51
N ARG A 326 22.93 -7.53 -2.56
CA ARG A 326 23.49 -6.90 -1.36
C ARG A 326 22.51 -6.01 -0.60
N ASN A 327 21.52 -5.45 -1.28
CA ASN A 327 20.68 -4.40 -0.73
C ASN A 327 19.28 -4.87 -0.33
N LEU A 328 18.84 -6.05 -0.77
CA LEU A 328 17.47 -6.53 -0.50
C LEU A 328 17.25 -6.84 0.98
N GLY A 329 18.19 -7.53 1.63
CA GLY A 329 18.08 -7.84 3.07
C GLY A 329 17.93 -6.60 3.96
N PRO A 330 18.81 -5.58 3.84
CA PRO A 330 18.67 -4.33 4.57
C PRO A 330 17.35 -3.60 4.32
N ALA A 331 16.83 -3.63 3.08
CA ALA A 331 15.55 -3.02 2.74
C ALA A 331 14.33 -3.74 3.33
N LEU A 332 14.50 -4.99 3.80
CA LEU A 332 13.45 -5.80 4.43
C LEU A 332 13.50 -5.75 5.97
N ILE A 333 14.35 -4.90 6.55
CA ILE A 333 14.39 -4.68 8.00
C ILE A 333 13.14 -4.00 8.60
N PRO A 334 12.42 -3.08 7.93
CA PRO A 334 11.20 -2.48 8.50
C PRO A 334 10.23 -3.53 9.09
N GLN A 335 9.62 -3.27 10.24
CA GLN A 335 8.69 -4.18 10.92
C GLN A 335 7.64 -3.38 11.69
N ALA A 336 6.35 -3.66 11.49
CA ALA A 336 5.25 -2.91 12.08
C ALA A 336 3.99 -3.79 12.26
N GLY A 337 2.89 -3.46 11.57
CA GLY A 337 1.54 -3.97 11.82
C GLY A 337 1.40 -5.49 12.03
N VAL A 338 1.96 -6.32 11.13
CA VAL A 338 1.85 -7.79 11.26
C VAL A 338 2.50 -8.29 12.55
N ALA A 339 3.69 -7.80 12.89
CA ALA A 339 4.39 -8.23 14.10
C ALA A 339 3.63 -7.86 15.36
N VAL A 340 3.10 -6.63 15.43
CA VAL A 340 2.23 -6.19 16.52
C VAL A 340 0.94 -7.02 16.56
N GLY A 341 0.43 -7.43 15.41
CA GLY A 341 -0.81 -8.21 15.36
C GLY A 341 -0.64 -9.59 15.99
N LEU A 342 0.49 -10.24 15.70
CA LEU A 342 0.84 -11.52 16.31
C LEU A 342 1.12 -11.41 17.82
N VAL A 343 1.60 -10.26 18.30
CA VAL A 343 1.70 -9.99 19.75
C VAL A 343 0.33 -10.07 20.41
N ILE A 344 -0.67 -9.41 19.83
CA ILE A 344 -2.01 -9.38 20.42
C ILE A 344 -2.67 -10.77 20.39
N VAL A 345 -2.43 -11.55 19.34
CA VAL A 345 -2.85 -12.97 19.30
C VAL A 345 -2.32 -13.73 20.50
N ILE A 346 -1.07 -13.51 20.91
CA ILE A 346 -0.50 -14.14 22.12
C ILE A 346 -1.06 -13.56 23.41
N GLN A 347 -1.29 -12.24 23.47
CA GLN A 347 -1.87 -11.59 24.65
C GLN A 347 -3.27 -12.13 24.97
N ASN A 348 -4.05 -12.45 23.94
CA ASN A 348 -5.41 -12.98 24.08
C ASN A 348 -5.46 -14.51 24.12
N ASP A 349 -4.32 -15.20 24.12
CA ASP A 349 -4.25 -16.67 24.22
C ASP A 349 -3.92 -17.09 25.66
N PRO A 350 -4.87 -17.68 26.41
CA PRO A 350 -4.64 -18.09 27.79
C PRO A 350 -3.49 -19.09 27.96
N ALA A 351 -3.20 -19.90 26.93
CA ALA A 351 -2.09 -20.86 26.98
C ALA A 351 -0.72 -20.17 27.05
N TYR A 352 -0.63 -18.92 26.60
CA TYR A 352 0.60 -18.14 26.51
C TYR A 352 0.63 -16.91 27.42
N ALA A 353 -0.33 -16.76 28.33
CA ALA A 353 -0.41 -15.62 29.26
C ALA A 353 0.92 -15.33 29.99
N HIS A 354 1.67 -16.37 30.36
CA HIS A 354 2.97 -16.26 31.03
C HIS A 354 4.11 -15.72 30.14
N LEU A 355 4.00 -15.80 28.82
CA LEU A 355 5.00 -15.29 27.86
C LEU A 355 4.59 -13.95 27.25
N ALA A 356 3.29 -13.64 27.26
CA ALA A 356 2.70 -12.50 26.57
C ALA A 356 3.40 -11.18 26.90
N GLY A 357 3.65 -10.88 28.17
CA GLY A 357 4.29 -9.64 28.59
C GLY A 357 5.71 -9.47 28.02
N LEU A 358 6.55 -10.51 28.15
CA LEU A 358 7.93 -10.48 27.67
C LEU A 358 8.01 -10.47 26.14
N LEU A 359 7.17 -11.25 25.45
CA LEU A 359 7.05 -11.24 23.99
C LEU A 359 6.64 -9.85 23.49
N SER A 360 5.64 -9.24 24.12
CA SER A 360 5.14 -7.90 23.77
C SER A 360 6.24 -6.86 23.91
N ALA A 361 6.94 -6.86 25.05
CA ALA A 361 8.01 -5.92 25.32
C ALA A 361 9.15 -6.04 24.29
N VAL A 362 9.54 -7.26 23.91
CA VAL A 362 10.56 -7.49 22.88
C VAL A 362 10.13 -6.97 21.52
N VAL A 363 8.95 -7.41 21.05
CA VAL A 363 8.48 -7.09 19.69
C VAL A 363 8.19 -5.60 19.55
N LEU A 364 7.51 -4.98 20.52
CA LEU A 364 7.19 -3.55 20.48
C LEU A 364 8.44 -2.67 20.57
N SER A 365 9.45 -3.05 21.36
CA SER A 365 10.74 -2.36 21.38
C SER A 365 11.42 -2.40 20.02
N VAL A 366 11.39 -3.55 19.34
CA VAL A 366 12.03 -3.73 18.04
C VAL A 366 11.27 -3.01 16.93
N VAL A 367 9.93 -3.04 16.97
CA VAL A 367 9.07 -2.24 16.09
C VAL A 367 9.40 -0.76 16.24
N THR A 368 9.49 -0.25 17.47
CA THR A 368 9.86 1.15 17.77
C THR A 368 11.22 1.52 17.15
N VAL A 369 12.24 0.66 17.30
CA VAL A 369 13.55 0.89 16.68
C VAL A 369 13.47 0.85 15.15
N ASN A 370 12.68 -0.06 14.59
CA ASN A 370 12.52 -0.22 13.14
C ASN A 370 11.70 0.88 12.47
N GLU A 371 10.86 1.61 13.20
CA GLU A 371 10.20 2.81 12.65
C GLU A 371 11.20 3.92 12.31
N ILE A 372 12.34 3.97 13.01
CA ILE A 372 13.42 4.92 12.73
C ILE A 372 14.42 4.33 11.73
N LEU A 373 14.94 3.13 12.02
CA LEU A 373 15.99 2.53 11.20
C LEU A 373 15.47 1.95 9.88
N GLY A 374 14.24 1.45 9.86
CA GLY A 374 13.64 0.79 8.70
C GLY A 374 13.58 1.71 7.48
N PRO A 375 12.89 2.87 7.53
CA PRO A 375 12.82 3.78 6.40
C PRO A 375 14.20 4.23 5.89
N LEU A 376 15.13 4.48 6.82
CA LEU A 376 16.50 4.88 6.52
C LEU A 376 17.24 3.80 5.71
N LEU A 377 17.19 2.55 6.18
CA LEU A 377 17.88 1.42 5.52
C LEU A 377 17.27 1.11 4.15
N THR A 378 15.94 1.19 4.02
CA THR A 378 15.25 1.04 2.74
C THR A 378 15.64 2.15 1.76
N ARG A 379 15.66 3.42 2.19
CA ARG A 379 16.10 4.55 1.35
C ARG A 379 17.54 4.39 0.90
N MET A 380 18.44 4.00 1.80
CA MET A 380 19.84 3.77 1.47
C MET A 380 20.02 2.61 0.48
N ALA A 381 19.23 1.54 0.62
CA ALA A 381 19.23 0.42 -0.33
C ALA A 381 18.76 0.87 -1.73
N LEU A 382 17.67 1.61 -1.82
CA LEU A 382 17.16 2.17 -3.09
C LEU A 382 18.19 3.07 -3.77
N GLY A 383 18.83 3.95 -2.99
CA GLY A 383 19.89 4.84 -3.49
C GLY A 383 21.11 4.09 -4.01
N ARG A 384 21.57 3.06 -3.30
CA ARG A 384 22.73 2.23 -3.72
C ARG A 384 22.47 1.42 -4.99
N VAL A 385 21.24 0.97 -5.21
CA VAL A 385 20.87 0.26 -6.45
C VAL A 385 20.63 1.26 -7.59
N GLY A 386 20.54 2.54 -7.29
CA GLY A 386 20.32 3.60 -8.26
C GLY A 386 18.91 3.55 -8.85
N GLU A 387 17.91 3.13 -8.07
CA GLU A 387 16.50 3.14 -8.51
C GLU A 387 15.71 4.37 -8.05
N VAL A 388 16.30 5.21 -7.21
CA VAL A 388 15.72 6.49 -6.76
C VAL A 388 15.49 7.44 -7.93
N GLY A 389 14.34 8.10 -7.95
CA GLY A 389 13.96 9.07 -9.00
C GLY A 389 13.66 8.47 -10.37
N LYS A 390 13.67 7.13 -10.51
CA LYS A 390 13.37 6.44 -11.77
C LYS A 390 11.87 6.28 -12.04
N ASP A 391 11.03 6.55 -11.05
CA ASP A 391 9.58 6.66 -11.24
C ASP A 391 9.28 8.03 -11.85
N ARG A 392 9.34 8.10 -13.18
CA ARG A 392 9.16 9.35 -13.94
C ARG A 392 7.69 9.78 -13.88
N LEU A 393 7.47 11.09 -13.83
CA LEU A 393 6.14 11.69 -13.81
C LEU A 393 5.30 11.16 -14.97
N ARG A 394 4.08 10.72 -14.66
CA ARG A 394 3.07 10.41 -15.65
C ARG A 394 2.59 11.73 -16.26
N LEU A 395 2.92 11.93 -17.54
CA LEU A 395 2.70 13.19 -18.25
C LEU A 395 1.22 13.60 -18.28
N MET A 396 0.28 12.66 -18.16
CA MET A 396 -1.16 12.88 -18.27
C MET A 396 -1.92 12.71 -16.95
N ASP A 397 -1.25 12.75 -15.78
CA ASP A 397 -1.89 12.60 -14.45
C ASP A 397 -3.03 13.60 -14.18
N PHE A 398 -3.04 14.75 -14.87
CA PHE A 398 -4.11 15.74 -14.75
C PHE A 398 -5.42 15.32 -15.44
N LEU A 399 -5.42 14.27 -16.28
CA LEU A 399 -6.63 13.76 -16.95
C LEU A 399 -7.28 12.66 -16.11
N GLN A 400 -7.88 13.06 -15.00
CA GLN A 400 -8.73 12.20 -14.17
C GLN A 400 -10.17 12.20 -14.70
N GLU A 401 -11.02 11.32 -14.18
CA GLU A 401 -12.42 11.16 -14.64
C GLU A 401 -13.18 12.50 -14.62
N GLU A 402 -13.01 13.29 -13.56
CA GLU A 402 -13.62 14.61 -13.39
C GLU A 402 -13.14 15.67 -14.40
N ASN A 403 -12.04 15.40 -15.09
CA ASN A 403 -11.41 16.29 -16.07
C ASN A 403 -11.70 15.86 -17.52
N ILE A 404 -12.57 14.87 -17.72
CA ILE A 404 -12.93 14.36 -19.03
C ILE A 404 -14.43 14.58 -19.28
N VAL A 405 -14.78 15.15 -20.44
CA VAL A 405 -16.14 15.25 -20.93
C VAL A 405 -16.32 14.41 -22.19
N THR A 406 -17.29 13.50 -22.17
CA THR A 406 -17.66 12.67 -23.31
C THR A 406 -18.89 13.21 -24.02
N GLU A 407 -19.07 12.84 -25.29
CA GLU A 407 -20.17 13.33 -26.14
C GLU A 407 -20.17 14.85 -26.33
N PHE A 408 -18.98 15.45 -26.28
CA PHE A 408 -18.78 16.87 -26.40
C PHE A 408 -19.23 17.40 -27.77
N ARG A 409 -19.87 18.58 -27.76
CA ARG A 409 -20.37 19.27 -28.95
C ARG A 409 -20.06 20.75 -28.82
N ALA A 410 -19.59 21.36 -29.90
CA ALA A 410 -19.39 22.80 -29.98
C ALA A 410 -19.68 23.25 -31.41
N GLU A 411 -20.26 24.45 -31.56
CA GLU A 411 -20.58 25.04 -32.86
C GLU A 411 -19.34 25.65 -33.52
N SER A 412 -18.46 26.23 -32.73
CA SER A 412 -17.18 26.82 -33.17
C SER A 412 -16.02 26.36 -32.30
N LYS A 413 -14.80 26.54 -32.81
CA LYS A 413 -13.57 26.25 -32.04
C LYS A 413 -13.42 27.20 -30.85
N GLU A 414 -13.88 28.44 -30.98
CA GLU A 414 -13.85 29.43 -29.90
C GLU A 414 -14.81 29.05 -28.76
N ASP A 415 -16.02 28.60 -29.09
CA ASP A 415 -16.99 28.10 -28.10
C ASP A 415 -16.44 26.88 -27.37
N ALA A 416 -15.81 25.94 -28.10
CA ALA A 416 -15.16 24.78 -27.49
C ALA A 416 -14.04 25.17 -26.51
N ILE A 417 -13.20 26.14 -26.89
CA ILE A 417 -12.13 26.65 -26.02
C ILE A 417 -12.72 27.30 -24.76
N LEU A 418 -13.80 28.07 -24.90
CA LEU A 418 -14.47 28.72 -23.76
C LEU A 418 -15.05 27.69 -22.79
N GLU A 419 -15.81 26.71 -23.28
CA GLU A 419 -16.39 25.65 -22.45
C GLU A 419 -15.32 24.84 -21.71
N LEU A 420 -14.24 24.45 -22.42
CA LEU A 420 -13.15 23.69 -21.81
C LEU A 420 -12.32 24.52 -20.82
N SER A 421 -12.19 25.83 -21.05
CA SER A 421 -11.50 26.73 -20.12
C SER A 421 -12.26 26.84 -18.80
N GLU A 422 -13.59 26.95 -18.86
CA GLU A 422 -14.46 26.96 -17.68
C GLU A 422 -14.42 25.62 -16.94
N LEU A 423 -14.47 24.49 -17.67
CA LEU A 423 -14.33 23.16 -17.08
C LEU A 423 -12.99 23.01 -16.35
N LEU A 424 -11.88 23.41 -16.99
CA LEU A 424 -10.55 23.33 -16.40
C LEU A 424 -10.44 24.12 -15.11
N ILE A 425 -10.97 25.35 -15.09
CA ILE A 425 -10.93 26.19 -13.90
C ILE A 425 -11.77 25.59 -12.76
N ALA A 426 -12.94 25.04 -13.09
CA ALA A 426 -13.83 24.44 -12.11
C ALA A 426 -13.26 23.14 -11.52
N SER A 427 -12.79 22.23 -12.37
CA SER A 427 -12.37 20.89 -11.97
C SER A 427 -11.03 20.87 -11.23
N HIS A 428 -10.12 21.79 -11.55
CA HIS A 428 -8.83 21.95 -10.87
C HIS A 428 -8.84 22.97 -9.71
N GLY A 429 -10.02 23.51 -9.35
CA GLY A 429 -10.18 24.44 -8.21
C GLY A 429 -9.42 25.77 -8.38
N LEU A 430 -9.23 26.23 -9.63
CA LEU A 430 -8.40 27.39 -9.98
C LEU A 430 -9.13 28.73 -9.79
N HIS A 431 -9.91 28.89 -8.73
CA HIS A 431 -10.75 30.08 -8.51
C HIS A 431 -9.98 31.40 -8.37
N ALA A 432 -8.68 31.32 -8.06
CA ALA A 432 -7.78 32.48 -7.97
C ALA A 432 -7.19 32.92 -9.33
N VAL A 433 -7.41 32.14 -10.39
CA VAL A 433 -6.97 32.48 -11.75
C VAL A 433 -7.96 33.45 -12.38
N ASP A 434 -7.43 34.50 -13.00
CA ASP A 434 -8.23 35.43 -13.80
C ASP A 434 -8.69 34.74 -15.10
N ARG A 435 -10.00 34.50 -15.18
CA ARG A 435 -10.65 33.76 -16.26
C ARG A 435 -10.48 34.44 -17.62
N GLU A 436 -10.66 35.75 -17.67
CA GLU A 436 -10.60 36.52 -18.91
C GLU A 436 -9.18 36.50 -19.47
N ASN A 437 -8.18 36.70 -18.59
CA ASN A 437 -6.78 36.66 -18.97
C ASN A 437 -6.33 35.26 -19.42
N PHE A 438 -6.78 34.20 -18.75
CA PHE A 438 -6.46 32.82 -19.15
C PHE A 438 -7.07 32.49 -20.51
N LEU A 439 -8.36 32.78 -20.72
CA LEU A 439 -9.05 32.56 -21.99
C LEU A 439 -8.40 33.34 -23.13
N ALA A 440 -8.10 34.63 -22.91
CA ALA A 440 -7.43 35.47 -23.89
C ALA A 440 -6.07 34.88 -24.30
N SER A 441 -5.31 34.33 -23.34
CA SER A 441 -4.02 33.69 -23.64
C SER A 441 -4.13 32.49 -24.58
N ILE A 442 -5.21 31.71 -24.48
CA ILE A 442 -5.46 30.54 -25.32
C ILE A 442 -5.90 30.99 -26.72
N LEU A 443 -6.84 31.93 -26.80
CA LEU A 443 -7.37 32.44 -28.07
C LEU A 443 -6.30 33.18 -28.89
N ASP A 444 -5.44 33.97 -28.23
CA ASP A 444 -4.33 34.65 -28.91
C ASP A 444 -3.31 33.65 -29.46
N ARG A 445 -3.09 32.54 -28.76
CA ARG A 445 -2.21 31.47 -29.24
C ARG A 445 -2.80 30.75 -30.45
N GLU A 446 -4.08 30.44 -30.41
CA GLU A 446 -4.83 29.82 -31.50
C GLU A 446 -4.83 30.67 -32.78
N LYS A 447 -4.98 31.99 -32.65
CA LYS A 447 -4.91 32.92 -33.80
C LYS A 447 -3.53 32.95 -34.48
N GLN A 448 -2.45 32.71 -33.72
CA GLN A 448 -1.10 32.69 -34.28
C GLN A 448 -0.80 31.41 -35.05
N ALA A 449 -1.27 30.28 -34.54
CA ALA A 449 -1.14 28.98 -35.19
C ALA A 449 -2.24 28.04 -34.68
N SER A 450 -2.90 27.34 -35.60
CA SER A 450 -3.93 26.36 -35.24
C SER A 450 -3.36 25.29 -34.31
N THR A 451 -4.07 24.99 -33.23
CA THR A 451 -3.73 23.90 -32.30
C THR A 451 -4.27 22.54 -32.76
N CYS A 452 -4.90 22.46 -33.94
CA CYS A 452 -5.31 21.21 -34.55
C CYS A 452 -4.07 20.48 -35.09
N LEU A 453 -3.82 19.27 -34.59
CA LEU A 453 -2.64 18.48 -34.96
C LEU A 453 -2.91 17.47 -36.10
N GLY A 454 -4.18 17.29 -36.49
CA GLY A 454 -4.62 16.23 -37.41
C GLY A 454 -4.96 14.94 -36.68
N GLU A 455 -5.36 13.91 -37.42
CA GLU A 455 -5.72 12.58 -36.91
C GLU A 455 -6.80 12.61 -35.81
N GLY A 456 -7.69 13.61 -35.86
CA GLY A 456 -8.75 13.78 -34.88
C GLY A 456 -8.34 14.44 -33.56
N LEU A 457 -7.11 14.98 -33.43
CA LEU A 457 -6.62 15.62 -32.21
C LEU A 457 -6.49 17.15 -32.33
N SER A 458 -6.89 17.87 -31.28
CA SER A 458 -6.62 19.29 -31.06
C SER A 458 -6.10 19.53 -29.64
N VAL A 459 -5.05 20.35 -29.46
CA VAL A 459 -4.46 20.61 -28.13
C VAL A 459 -4.31 22.12 -27.85
N PRO A 460 -5.42 22.84 -27.63
CA PRO A 460 -5.37 24.24 -27.21
C PRO A 460 -4.65 24.39 -25.86
N HIS A 461 -3.88 25.45 -25.70
CA HIS A 461 -3.07 25.64 -24.50
C HIS A 461 -2.92 27.12 -24.12
N GLY A 462 -2.87 27.38 -22.81
CA GLY A 462 -2.79 28.72 -22.23
C GLY A 462 -1.81 28.81 -21.05
N ILE A 463 -1.57 30.03 -20.60
CA ILE A 463 -0.60 30.33 -19.53
C ILE A 463 -1.34 30.53 -18.21
N LEU A 464 -0.99 29.74 -17.21
CA LEU A 464 -1.41 29.92 -15.81
C LEU A 464 -0.43 30.85 -15.06
N PRO A 465 -0.87 31.50 -13.96
CA PRO A 465 0.02 32.28 -13.13
C PRO A 465 1.17 31.43 -12.53
N ARG A 466 2.27 32.07 -12.14
CA ARG A 466 3.39 31.37 -11.48
C ARG A 466 2.94 30.68 -10.19
N GLY A 467 3.52 29.53 -9.89
CA GLY A 467 3.19 28.71 -8.73
C GLY A 467 1.98 27.80 -8.87
N PHE A 468 1.22 27.89 -9.97
CA PHE A 468 0.15 26.92 -10.27
C PHE A 468 0.71 25.68 -10.98
N PRO A 469 0.26 24.47 -10.60
CA PRO A 469 0.61 23.26 -11.31
C PRO A 469 -0.11 23.20 -12.66
N MET A 470 0.45 22.41 -13.58
CA MET A 470 -0.14 22.10 -14.86
C MET A 470 -1.50 21.45 -14.67
N ALA A 471 -2.49 22.00 -15.38
CA ALA A 471 -3.85 21.52 -15.39
C ALA A 471 -4.25 21.17 -16.83
N GLY A 472 -5.23 20.29 -16.97
CA GLY A 472 -5.79 20.00 -18.27
C GLY A 472 -7.12 19.27 -18.19
N VAL A 473 -7.86 19.37 -19.29
CA VAL A 473 -9.15 18.70 -19.49
C VAL A 473 -9.22 18.10 -20.88
N MET A 474 -9.99 17.04 -21.04
CA MET A 474 -10.19 16.36 -22.32
C MET A 474 -11.66 16.35 -22.69
N ALA A 475 -11.95 16.69 -23.94
CA ALA A 475 -13.24 16.55 -24.56
C ALA A 475 -13.20 15.50 -25.66
N LEU A 476 -14.15 14.57 -25.63
CA LEU A 476 -14.32 13.52 -26.62
C LEU A 476 -15.64 13.70 -27.36
N SER A 477 -15.57 13.83 -28.68
CA SER A 477 -16.72 13.96 -29.57
C SER A 477 -16.82 12.77 -30.52
N ARG A 478 -17.82 11.91 -30.31
CA ARG A 478 -18.06 10.75 -31.19
C ARG A 478 -18.41 11.15 -32.62
N GLN A 479 -19.16 12.24 -32.79
CA GLN A 479 -19.57 12.73 -34.12
C GLN A 479 -18.44 13.48 -34.83
N GLY A 480 -17.43 13.92 -34.07
CA GLY A 480 -16.36 14.78 -34.57
C GLY A 480 -16.79 16.24 -34.66
N LEU A 481 -15.85 17.14 -34.35
CA LEU A 481 -16.00 18.58 -34.43
C LEU A 481 -15.45 19.05 -35.78
N ALA A 482 -16.27 19.78 -36.55
CA ALA A 482 -15.95 20.26 -37.89
C ALA A 482 -15.06 21.51 -37.86
N PHE A 483 -13.86 21.38 -37.29
CA PHE A 483 -12.87 22.45 -37.22
C PHE A 483 -11.89 22.37 -38.40
N ASP A 484 -11.26 23.49 -38.73
CA ASP A 484 -10.19 23.52 -39.72
C ASP A 484 -8.96 22.77 -39.19
N THR A 485 -8.66 21.63 -39.82
CA THR A 485 -7.52 20.76 -39.49
C THR A 485 -6.56 20.61 -40.67
N PRO A 486 -5.26 20.36 -40.43
CA PRO A 486 -4.28 20.21 -41.51
C PRO A 486 -4.58 19.05 -42.48
N ASP A 487 -5.27 18.01 -42.02
CA ASP A 487 -5.63 16.81 -42.79
C ASP A 487 -7.09 16.79 -43.27
N GLY A 488 -7.87 17.83 -42.96
CA GLY A 488 -9.28 17.95 -43.32
C GLY A 488 -10.22 16.96 -42.61
N LYS A 489 -9.74 16.23 -41.61
CA LYS A 489 -10.54 15.29 -40.81
C LYS A 489 -11.17 16.00 -39.59
N PRO A 490 -12.36 15.57 -39.13
CA PRO A 490 -12.98 16.15 -37.95
C PRO A 490 -12.16 15.84 -36.68
N VAL A 491 -12.24 16.73 -35.70
CA VAL A 491 -11.58 16.58 -34.39
C VAL A 491 -12.47 15.74 -33.47
N HIS A 492 -12.00 14.58 -33.03
CA HIS A 492 -12.70 13.70 -32.10
C HIS A 492 -12.22 13.84 -30.66
N CYS A 493 -10.99 14.30 -30.45
CA CYS A 493 -10.39 14.51 -29.14
C CYS A 493 -9.77 15.90 -29.06
N MET A 494 -10.17 16.67 -28.04
CA MET A 494 -9.64 18.00 -27.77
C MET A 494 -9.11 18.03 -26.33
N VAL A 495 -7.83 18.34 -26.15
CA VAL A 495 -7.19 18.39 -24.82
C VAL A 495 -6.75 19.82 -24.53
N LEU A 496 -7.40 20.50 -23.59
CA LEU A 496 -7.03 21.86 -23.21
C LEU A 496 -6.03 21.82 -22.06
N LEU A 497 -4.90 22.53 -22.21
CA LEU A 497 -3.81 22.57 -21.22
C LEU A 497 -3.61 23.98 -20.64
N GLY A 498 -3.51 24.08 -19.32
CA GLY A 498 -3.05 25.26 -18.60
C GLY A 498 -1.68 25.01 -17.99
N THR A 499 -0.71 25.88 -18.26
CA THR A 499 0.68 25.67 -17.82
C THR A 499 1.30 26.93 -17.27
N SER A 500 2.01 26.84 -16.14
CA SER A 500 2.76 27.96 -15.61
C SER A 500 4.12 28.10 -16.32
N PRO A 501 4.75 29.30 -16.33
CA PRO A 501 6.03 29.50 -17.01
C PRO A 501 7.17 28.58 -16.55
N GLU A 502 7.10 28.06 -15.33
CA GLU A 502 8.07 27.15 -14.72
C GLU A 502 7.96 25.72 -15.27
N GLU A 503 6.82 25.35 -15.84
CA GLU A 503 6.53 24.01 -16.37
C GLU A 503 6.60 23.93 -17.89
N ARG A 504 7.30 24.86 -18.54
CA ARG A 504 7.41 24.93 -20.01
C ARG A 504 7.98 23.64 -20.62
N ASP A 505 9.00 23.05 -20.02
CA ASP A 505 9.59 21.81 -20.54
C ASP A 505 8.61 20.64 -20.41
N ARG A 506 7.90 20.58 -19.28
CA ARG A 506 6.82 19.61 -19.05
C ARG A 506 5.69 19.81 -20.07
N HIS A 507 5.33 21.05 -20.40
CA HIS A 507 4.30 21.37 -21.40
C HIS A 507 4.62 20.76 -22.76
N LEU A 508 5.84 20.94 -23.25
CA LEU A 508 6.28 20.38 -24.53
C LEU A 508 6.28 18.84 -24.51
N GLN A 509 6.67 18.24 -23.39
CA GLN A 509 6.65 16.79 -23.22
C GLN A 509 5.23 16.23 -23.23
N VAL A 510 4.30 16.88 -22.54
CA VAL A 510 2.87 16.51 -22.52
C VAL A 510 2.27 16.62 -23.91
N LEU A 511 2.54 17.71 -24.65
CA LEU A 511 2.09 17.86 -26.02
C LEU A 511 2.59 16.73 -26.92
N ALA A 512 3.89 16.43 -26.86
CA ALA A 512 4.49 15.39 -27.67
C ALA A 512 3.92 14.00 -27.32
N THR A 513 3.65 13.75 -26.03
CA THR A 513 3.03 12.50 -25.57
C THR A 513 1.58 12.40 -26.01
N LEU A 514 0.75 13.43 -25.84
CA LEU A 514 -0.63 13.42 -26.33
C LEU A 514 -0.71 13.16 -27.83
N ALA A 515 0.12 13.86 -28.62
CA ALA A 515 0.19 13.67 -30.06
C ALA A 515 0.57 12.24 -30.44
N ARG A 516 1.56 11.65 -29.74
CA ARG A 516 1.94 10.25 -29.95
C ARG A 516 0.84 9.29 -29.51
N THR A 517 0.36 9.38 -28.28
CA THR A 517 -0.61 8.46 -27.67
C THR A 517 -1.90 8.41 -28.47
N VAL A 518 -2.40 9.58 -28.87
CA VAL A 518 -3.57 9.63 -29.76
C VAL A 518 -3.20 9.22 -31.17
N GLY A 519 -1.97 9.43 -31.66
CA GLY A 519 -1.49 8.99 -32.98
C GLY A 519 -0.93 7.55 -33.09
N LEU A 520 -1.07 6.71 -32.05
CA LEU A 520 -0.42 5.38 -31.97
C LEU A 520 -0.95 4.35 -32.99
N GLY A 521 -2.17 4.54 -33.48
CA GLY A 521 -2.80 3.65 -34.44
C GLY A 521 -4.34 3.65 -34.33
N PRO A 522 -5.04 3.15 -35.36
CA PRO A 522 -6.49 3.23 -35.46
C PRO A 522 -7.21 2.57 -34.27
N ASP A 523 -6.68 1.46 -33.73
CA ASP A 523 -7.35 0.69 -32.68
C ASP A 523 -7.52 1.44 -31.36
N PHE A 524 -6.50 2.19 -30.91
CA PHE A 524 -6.59 2.98 -29.68
C PHE A 524 -7.40 4.27 -29.89
N GLN A 525 -7.24 4.92 -31.05
CA GLN A 525 -8.06 6.06 -31.45
C GLN A 525 -9.54 5.69 -31.44
N ASP A 526 -9.91 4.57 -32.05
CA ASP A 526 -11.29 4.10 -32.13
C ASP A 526 -11.84 3.81 -30.73
N GLN A 527 -11.06 3.21 -29.84
CA GLN A 527 -11.48 2.97 -28.45
C GLN A 527 -11.68 4.27 -27.68
N LEU A 528 -10.71 5.19 -27.75
CA LEU A 528 -10.75 6.46 -27.02
C LEU A 528 -11.89 7.36 -27.55
N PHE A 529 -12.05 7.49 -28.87
CA PHE A 529 -13.08 8.34 -29.47
C PHE A 529 -14.49 7.79 -29.23
N ASN A 530 -14.63 6.47 -29.08
CA ASN A 530 -15.90 5.82 -28.77
C ASN A 530 -16.12 5.55 -27.27
N ALA A 531 -15.28 6.11 -26.39
CA ALA A 531 -15.43 5.96 -24.95
C ALA A 531 -16.88 6.31 -24.50
N THR A 532 -17.43 5.47 -23.64
CA THR A 532 -18.86 5.53 -23.25
C THR A 532 -19.14 6.43 -22.07
N SER A 533 -18.11 6.75 -21.30
CA SER A 533 -18.15 7.63 -20.14
C SER A 533 -16.77 8.23 -19.86
N PRO A 534 -16.69 9.30 -19.05
CA PRO A 534 -15.41 9.82 -18.55
C PRO A 534 -14.58 8.74 -17.83
N ALA A 535 -15.22 7.85 -17.06
CA ALA A 535 -14.57 6.73 -16.40
C ALA A 535 -13.90 5.77 -17.40
N HIS A 536 -14.60 5.41 -18.48
CA HIS A 536 -14.07 4.54 -19.52
C HIS A 536 -12.88 5.19 -20.23
N ALA A 537 -12.96 6.49 -20.55
CA ALA A 537 -11.84 7.22 -21.13
C ALA A 537 -10.63 7.29 -20.18
N SER A 538 -10.87 7.59 -18.89
CA SER A 538 -9.82 7.60 -17.86
C SER A 538 -9.14 6.23 -17.74
N GLU A 539 -9.91 5.14 -17.72
CA GLU A 539 -9.37 3.77 -17.66
C GLU A 539 -8.47 3.44 -18.86
N LEU A 540 -8.84 3.87 -20.07
CA LEU A 540 -8.02 3.70 -21.28
C LEU A 540 -6.70 4.48 -21.20
N LEU A 541 -6.71 5.70 -20.63
CA LEU A 541 -5.53 6.55 -20.51
C LEU A 541 -4.56 6.09 -19.40
N HIS A 542 -5.08 5.40 -18.37
CA HIS A 542 -4.31 4.97 -17.18
C HIS A 542 -4.09 3.47 -17.08
N GLY A 543 -4.56 2.67 -18.05
CA GLY A 543 -4.48 1.21 -18.04
C GLY A 543 -3.04 0.65 -18.09
N ASP A 544 -2.80 -0.49 -17.43
CA ASP A 544 -1.49 -1.14 -17.32
C ASP A 544 -0.89 -1.56 -18.69
N GLU A 545 -1.74 -1.83 -19.69
CA GLU A 545 -1.31 -2.12 -21.08
C GLU A 545 -0.77 -0.88 -21.80
N PHE A 546 -1.09 0.31 -21.28
CA PHE A 546 -0.75 1.62 -21.84
C PHE A 546 0.25 2.38 -20.95
N GLU A 547 0.84 1.71 -19.95
CA GLU A 547 1.83 2.30 -19.04
C GLU A 547 2.99 2.97 -19.78
N ASP A 548 3.48 2.36 -20.88
CA ASP A 548 4.60 2.87 -21.68
C ASP A 548 4.35 4.28 -22.27
N PHE A 549 3.10 4.72 -22.39
CA PHE A 549 2.72 5.98 -23.01
C PHE A 549 2.70 7.17 -22.05
N ASN A 550 2.73 6.89 -20.75
CA ASN A 550 2.75 7.92 -19.72
C ASN A 550 4.17 8.14 -19.16
N TYR A 551 5.21 7.48 -19.71
CA TYR A 551 6.60 7.69 -19.30
C TYR A 551 7.27 8.81 -20.10
N PHE A 552 8.03 9.63 -19.39
CA PHE A 552 8.99 10.56 -19.97
C PHE A 552 9.95 9.82 -20.91
N LEU A 553 9.86 10.12 -22.21
CA LEU A 553 10.84 9.72 -23.20
C LEU A 553 12.18 10.39 -22.89
N GLU A 554 13.16 9.63 -22.45
CA GLU A 554 14.54 9.97 -22.82
C GLU A 554 14.77 9.34 -24.19
N ALA A 555 14.75 10.17 -25.23
CA ALA A 555 15.45 9.85 -26.46
C ALA A 555 16.81 10.56 -26.39
N SER A 556 17.83 9.81 -26.80
CA SER A 556 19.21 10.20 -27.14
C SER A 556 20.22 10.47 -26.00
N ASP A 557 20.65 9.40 -25.30
CA ASP A 557 22.08 9.20 -25.03
C ASP A 557 22.70 8.37 -26.18
N GLU A 558 22.68 8.93 -27.39
CA GLU A 558 23.61 8.58 -28.46
C GLU A 558 23.99 9.90 -29.15
N GLU A 559 24.92 10.63 -28.55
CA GLU A 559 25.77 11.50 -29.37
C GLU A 559 26.61 10.58 -30.26
N PRO A 560 26.50 10.65 -31.60
CA PRO A 560 27.46 9.96 -32.44
C PRO A 560 28.81 10.63 -32.20
N SER A 561 29.79 9.82 -31.81
CA SER A 561 31.19 10.24 -31.72
C SER A 561 31.59 11.00 -32.98
N GLN A 562 31.68 12.32 -32.87
CA GLN A 562 32.33 13.20 -33.85
C GLN A 562 33.58 13.78 -33.21
N SER A 563 34.67 13.02 -33.24
CA SER A 563 36.02 13.40 -33.69
C SER A 563 37.02 12.31 -33.31
#